data_AF-A0A1X6P8A5-F1
#
_entry.id   AF-A0A1X6P8A5-F1
#
_cell.length_a   1.000
_cell.length_b   1.000
_cell.length_c   1.000
_cell.angle_alpha   90.00
_cell.angle_beta   90.00
_cell.angle_gamma   90.00
#
_symmetry.space_group_name_H-M   'P 1'
#
loop_
_entity.id
_entity.type
_entity.pdbx_description
1 polymer ?
#
loop_
_entity_poly.entity_id
_entity_poly.type
_entity_poly.pdbx_seq_one_letter_code
_entity_poly.pdbx_strand_id
1 'polypeptide(L)'
;MYAADARGDLWAPKGDLTKVAAYLPQLRAGEQTLRSLQSRWDTLVTNGDDVRRELGTVGLKSPLLNIRRTLEAASRAASEAGADPDVLDELDEGVDAITSGIGAIDFQVYSIGFTELEPTKRSLAEKSKDKLDEVVVTYADVVKLYEGFAQ
;
A
#
# COMPACT_ATOMS: atom_id res chain seq x y z
N MET A 1 0.70 32.65 16.61
CA MET A 1 -0.03 31.47 17.10
C MET A 1 -0.56 30.77 15.85
N TYR A 2 0.18 29.80 15.32
CA TYR A 2 -0.20 29.11 14.08
C TYR A 2 -1.19 28.00 14.40
N ALA A 3 -2.37 28.05 13.78
CA ALA A 3 -3.46 27.11 13.97
C ALA A 3 -3.02 25.68 13.62
N ALA A 4 -2.93 24.84 14.64
CA ALA A 4 -2.66 23.41 14.53
C ALA A 4 -3.92 22.59 14.17
N ASP A 5 -5.10 23.21 14.02
CA ASP A 5 -6.39 22.52 14.16
C ASP A 5 -7.23 22.33 12.88
N ALA A 6 -6.63 22.18 11.70
CA ALA A 6 -7.44 22.01 10.47
C ALA A 6 -7.00 20.91 9.50
N ARG A 7 -6.12 19.98 9.90
CA ARG A 7 -5.62 18.92 8.99
C ARG A 7 -5.91 17.48 9.44
N GLY A 8 -6.62 17.29 10.56
CA GLY A 8 -6.94 15.97 11.11
C GLY A 8 -8.09 15.22 10.41
N ASP A 9 -9.02 15.95 9.77
CA ASP A 9 -10.36 15.40 9.46
C ASP A 9 -10.57 14.86 8.04
N LEU A 10 -9.58 14.94 7.15
CA LEU A 10 -9.76 14.42 5.79
C LEU A 10 -9.51 12.90 5.68
N TRP A 11 -8.86 12.29 6.67
CA TRP A 11 -8.24 10.96 6.50
C TRP A 11 -8.34 10.03 7.71
N ALA A 12 -9.20 10.33 8.69
CA ALA A 12 -9.66 9.30 9.61
C ALA A 12 -10.47 8.28 8.80
N PRO A 13 -10.30 6.96 9.02
CA PRO A 13 -11.20 6.00 8.44
C PRO A 13 -12.64 6.41 8.77
N LYS A 14 -13.53 6.36 7.78
CA LYS A 14 -14.89 6.88 7.94
C LYS A 14 -15.84 5.70 8.09
N GLY A 15 -16.47 5.59 9.25
CA GLY A 15 -17.40 4.52 9.57
C GLY A 15 -17.29 4.10 11.02
N ASP A 16 -17.96 3.00 11.37
CA ASP A 16 -17.73 2.33 12.64
C ASP A 16 -16.31 1.75 12.62
N LEU A 17 -15.39 2.44 13.28
CA LEU A 17 -13.95 2.14 13.27
C LEU A 17 -13.62 0.75 13.83
N THR A 18 -14.59 0.11 14.49
CA THR A 18 -14.50 -1.25 15.04
C THR A 18 -14.90 -2.33 14.03
N LYS A 19 -15.38 -1.96 12.83
CA LYS A 19 -15.87 -2.90 11.81
C LYS A 19 -15.00 -2.89 10.57
N VAL A 20 -14.47 -4.06 10.22
CA VAL A 20 -13.68 -4.31 9.00
C VAL A 20 -14.42 -3.82 7.75
N ALA A 21 -15.74 -4.01 7.68
CA ALA A 21 -16.57 -3.60 6.54
C ALA A 21 -16.46 -2.10 6.20
N ALA A 22 -16.18 -1.23 7.18
CA ALA A 22 -16.00 0.21 6.95
C ALA A 22 -14.75 0.53 6.12
N TYR A 23 -13.76 -0.35 6.13
CA TYR A 23 -12.47 -0.16 5.45
C TYR A 23 -12.43 -0.78 4.04
N LEU A 24 -13.33 -1.71 3.72
CA LEU A 24 -13.35 -2.42 2.43
C LEU A 24 -13.34 -1.49 1.20
N PRO A 25 -14.09 -0.37 1.14
CA PRO A 25 -14.01 0.53 0.00
C PRO A 25 -12.62 1.16 -0.18
N GLN A 26 -11.95 1.48 0.93
CA GLN A 26 -10.60 2.06 0.93
C GLN A 26 -9.56 1.02 0.55
N LEU A 27 -9.70 -0.22 1.04
CA LEU A 27 -8.85 -1.35 0.67
C LEU A 27 -8.94 -1.64 -0.83
N ARG A 28 -10.15 -1.75 -1.39
CA ARG A 28 -10.35 -1.97 -2.83
C ARG A 28 -9.80 -0.82 -3.69
N ALA A 29 -9.96 0.42 -3.24
CA ALA A 29 -9.34 1.57 -3.92
C ALA A 29 -7.81 1.50 -3.88
N GLY A 30 -7.25 0.99 -2.78
CA GLY A 30 -5.83 0.69 -2.65
C GLY A 30 -5.34 -0.35 -3.66
N GLU A 31 -6.05 -1.48 -3.74
CA GLU A 31 -5.75 -2.54 -4.72
C GLU A 31 -5.78 -1.99 -6.16
N GLN A 32 -6.82 -1.22 -6.50
CA GLN A 32 -6.96 -0.62 -7.83
C GLN A 32 -5.80 0.34 -8.14
N THR A 33 -5.30 1.06 -7.14
CA THR A 33 -4.14 1.95 -7.29
C THR A 33 -2.89 1.14 -7.65
N LEU A 34 -2.63 0.04 -6.94
CA LEU A 34 -1.49 -0.85 -7.23
C LEU A 34 -1.60 -1.48 -8.62
N ARG A 35 -2.79 -1.93 -9.02
CA ARG A 35 -3.04 -2.47 -10.38
C ARG A 35 -2.89 -1.40 -11.47
N SER A 36 -3.32 -0.17 -11.21
CA SER A 36 -3.12 0.96 -12.13
C SER A 36 -1.63 1.26 -12.31
N LEU A 37 -0.86 1.28 -11.22
CA LEU A 37 0.60 1.39 -11.30
C LEU A 37 1.21 0.23 -12.08
N GLN A 38 0.77 -1.00 -11.81
CA GLN A 38 1.22 -2.21 -12.50
C GLN A 38 1.04 -2.11 -14.02
N SER A 39 -0.10 -1.59 -14.46
CA SER A 39 -0.44 -1.43 -15.89
C SER A 39 0.34 -0.31 -16.59
N ARG A 40 0.80 0.70 -15.83
CA ARG A 40 1.52 1.87 -16.35
C ARG A 40 3.04 1.78 -16.13
N TRP A 41 3.51 0.67 -15.57
CA TRP A 41 4.88 0.52 -15.09
C TRP A 41 5.94 0.94 -16.12
N ASP A 42 5.87 0.36 -17.32
CA ASP A 42 6.84 0.59 -18.39
C ASP A 42 6.88 2.05 -18.87
N THR A 43 5.78 2.79 -18.67
CA THR A 43 5.68 4.22 -18.99
C THR A 43 6.27 5.11 -17.90
N LEU A 44 6.30 4.65 -16.65
CA LEU A 44 6.68 5.45 -15.48
C LEU A 44 8.13 5.20 -15.02
N VAL A 45 8.63 3.99 -15.20
CA VAL A 45 9.91 3.56 -14.58
C VAL A 45 11.15 4.26 -15.18
N THR A 46 11.01 4.92 -16.34
CA THR A 46 12.11 5.58 -17.06
C THR A 46 12.89 6.60 -16.24
N ASN A 47 12.27 7.26 -15.25
CA ASN A 47 12.94 8.21 -14.37
C ASN A 47 12.90 7.79 -12.89
N GLY A 48 12.15 6.73 -12.55
CA GLY A 48 11.87 6.30 -11.18
C GLY A 48 11.06 7.28 -10.33
N ASP A 49 11.25 8.59 -10.49
CA ASP A 49 10.54 9.64 -9.76
C ASP A 49 9.03 9.65 -10.07
N ASP A 50 8.63 9.30 -11.31
CA ASP A 50 7.22 9.19 -11.67
C ASP A 50 6.54 8.01 -10.97
N VAL A 51 7.25 6.89 -10.83
CA VAL A 51 6.79 5.78 -9.98
C VAL A 51 6.69 6.24 -8.54
N ARG A 52 7.67 6.96 -8.01
CA ARG A 52 7.63 7.47 -6.62
C ARG A 52 6.50 8.47 -6.35
N ARG A 53 6.13 9.29 -7.34
CA ARG A 53 4.95 10.17 -7.27
C ARG A 53 3.65 9.38 -7.20
N GLU A 54 3.55 8.30 -7.96
CA GLU A 54 2.40 7.39 -7.94
C GLU A 54 2.35 6.52 -6.67
N LEU A 55 3.49 6.03 -6.20
CA LEU A 55 3.65 5.39 -4.89
C LEU A 55 3.37 6.37 -3.74
N GLY A 56 3.52 7.67 -4.00
CA GLY A 56 3.29 8.72 -3.02
C GLY A 56 4.27 8.68 -1.85
N THR A 57 5.49 8.16 -1.97
CA THR A 57 6.47 8.22 -0.87
C THR A 57 6.92 9.65 -0.54
N VAL A 58 6.52 10.62 -1.37
CA VAL A 58 6.73 12.05 -1.18
C VAL A 58 5.41 12.75 -0.82
N GLY A 59 5.22 13.06 0.46
CA GLY A 59 4.15 13.94 0.97
C GLY A 59 2.94 13.25 1.63
N LEU A 60 2.12 14.04 2.34
CA LEU A 60 0.99 13.57 3.18
C LEU A 60 -0.26 13.09 2.40
N LYS A 61 -0.26 13.19 1.06
CA LYS A 61 -1.40 12.83 0.18
C LYS A 61 -1.21 11.49 -0.54
N SER A 62 -0.25 10.71 -0.07
CA SER A 62 0.16 9.46 -0.68
C SER A 62 -0.95 8.41 -0.71
N PRO A 63 -1.30 7.88 -1.89
CA PRO A 63 -2.19 6.73 -2.00
C PRO A 63 -1.66 5.49 -1.25
N LEU A 64 -0.33 5.26 -1.23
CA LEU A 64 0.22 4.07 -0.58
C LEU A 64 0.43 4.20 0.93
N LEU A 65 0.72 5.39 1.47
CA LEU A 65 0.62 5.59 2.93
C LEU A 65 -0.81 5.40 3.41
N ASN A 66 -1.80 5.78 2.59
CA ASN A 66 -3.21 5.52 2.90
C ASN A 66 -3.52 4.02 2.87
N ILE A 67 -2.99 3.26 1.91
CA ILE A 67 -3.07 1.80 1.90
C ILE A 67 -2.57 1.22 3.21
N ARG A 68 -1.34 1.58 3.63
CA ARG A 68 -0.75 1.08 4.87
C ARG A 68 -1.64 1.35 6.08
N ARG A 69 -2.07 2.61 6.25
CA ARG A 69 -2.94 3.00 7.37
C ARG A 69 -4.28 2.29 7.35
N THR A 70 -4.85 2.07 6.16
CA THR A 70 -6.12 1.38 6.00
C THR A 70 -5.99 -0.09 6.39
N LEU A 71 -4.90 -0.74 5.97
CA LEU A 71 -4.58 -2.12 6.35
C LEU A 71 -4.40 -2.26 7.87
N GLU A 72 -3.57 -1.42 8.48
CA GLU A 72 -3.34 -1.43 9.94
C GLU A 72 -4.66 -1.22 10.72
N ALA A 73 -5.52 -0.31 10.25
CA ALA A 73 -6.81 -0.06 10.89
C ALA A 73 -7.81 -1.21 10.67
N ALA A 74 -7.80 -1.86 9.52
CA ALA A 74 -8.63 -3.02 9.22
C ALA A 74 -8.21 -4.24 10.06
N SER A 75 -6.90 -4.53 10.21
CA SER A 75 -6.40 -5.58 11.11
C SER A 75 -6.82 -5.34 12.55
N ARG A 76 -6.69 -4.10 13.02
CA ARG A 76 -7.14 -3.74 14.37
C ARG A 76 -8.64 -3.96 14.55
N ALA A 77 -9.46 -3.56 13.58
CA ALA A 77 -10.91 -3.80 13.62
C ALA A 77 -11.24 -5.31 13.62
N ALA A 78 -10.51 -6.12 12.86
CA ALA A 78 -10.68 -7.59 12.86
C ALA A 78 -10.34 -8.19 14.24
N SER A 79 -9.25 -7.73 14.86
CA SER A 79 -8.85 -8.15 16.20
C SER A 79 -9.88 -7.77 17.27
N GLU A 80 -10.36 -6.51 17.24
CA GLU A 80 -11.40 -6.03 18.17
C GLU A 80 -12.74 -6.76 17.98
N ALA A 81 -13.03 -7.27 16.77
CA ALA A 81 -14.20 -8.09 16.47
C ALA A 81 -14.07 -9.56 16.92
N GLY A 82 -12.92 -9.97 17.47
CA GLY A 82 -12.69 -11.34 17.95
C GLY A 82 -12.42 -12.34 16.82
N ALA A 83 -11.75 -11.89 15.75
CA ALA A 83 -11.26 -12.78 14.71
C ALA A 83 -10.41 -13.93 15.28
N ASP A 84 -10.43 -15.06 14.56
CA ASP A 84 -9.60 -16.21 14.90
C ASP A 84 -8.10 -15.84 14.90
N PRO A 85 -7.31 -16.26 15.92
CA PRO A 85 -5.89 -15.91 16.01
C PRO A 85 -5.07 -16.31 14.79
N ASP A 86 -5.34 -17.47 14.18
CA ASP A 86 -4.57 -17.95 13.02
C ASP A 86 -4.83 -17.03 11.81
N VAL A 87 -6.05 -16.50 11.69
CA VAL A 87 -6.40 -15.54 10.64
C VAL A 87 -5.81 -14.16 10.91
N LEU A 88 -5.68 -13.76 12.18
CA LEU A 88 -5.00 -12.51 12.54
C LEU A 88 -3.50 -12.57 12.22
N ASP A 89 -2.85 -13.70 12.50
CA ASP A 89 -1.44 -13.91 12.15
C ASP A 89 -1.26 -13.85 10.63
N GLU A 90 -2.13 -14.50 9.84
CA GLU A 90 -2.09 -14.42 8.37
C GLU A 90 -2.31 -12.99 7.84
N LEU A 91 -3.22 -12.24 8.45
CA LEU A 91 -3.44 -10.82 8.12
C LEU A 91 -2.20 -9.97 8.42
N ASP A 92 -1.60 -10.13 9.61
CA ASP A 92 -0.43 -9.35 10.02
C ASP A 92 0.78 -9.66 9.12
N GLU A 93 1.03 -10.94 8.81
CA GLU A 93 2.06 -11.34 7.84
C GLU A 93 1.82 -10.73 6.46
N GLY A 94 0.58 -10.75 5.98
CA GLY A 94 0.18 -10.15 4.71
C GLY A 94 0.38 -8.64 4.67
N VAL A 95 -0.02 -7.94 5.74
CA VAL A 95 0.16 -6.49 5.89
C VAL A 95 1.64 -6.11 5.92
N ASP A 96 2.46 -6.85 6.65
CA ASP A 96 3.91 -6.65 6.71
C ASP A 96 4.57 -6.90 5.35
N ALA A 97 4.16 -7.95 4.64
CA ALA A 97 4.65 -8.25 3.29
C ALA A 97 4.30 -7.12 2.29
N ILE A 98 3.06 -6.61 2.32
CA ILE A 98 2.62 -5.50 1.47
C ILE A 98 3.43 -4.24 1.78
N THR A 99 3.52 -3.85 3.06
CA THR A 99 4.16 -2.60 3.46
C THR A 99 5.67 -2.62 3.21
N SER A 100 6.32 -3.75 3.50
CA SER A 100 7.74 -3.97 3.20
C SER A 100 7.99 -3.99 1.68
N GLY A 101 7.10 -4.62 0.92
CA GLY A 101 7.18 -4.66 -0.54
C GLY A 101 7.07 -3.27 -1.16
N ILE A 102 6.11 -2.45 -0.73
CA ILE A 102 5.98 -1.05 -1.15
C ILE A 102 7.27 -0.25 -0.84
N GLY A 103 7.83 -0.44 0.36
CA GLY A 103 9.08 0.20 0.75
C GLY A 103 10.27 -0.21 -0.12
N ALA A 104 10.35 -1.51 -0.48
CA ALA A 104 11.39 -2.02 -1.36
C ALA A 104 11.27 -1.46 -2.79
N ILE A 105 10.05 -1.34 -3.32
CA ILE A 105 9.80 -0.71 -4.62
C ILE A 105 10.31 0.73 -4.56
N ASP A 106 9.85 1.56 -3.61
CA ASP A 106 10.28 2.97 -3.49
C ASP A 106 11.80 3.12 -3.44
N PHE A 107 12.47 2.32 -2.61
CA PHE A 107 13.92 2.35 -2.48
C PHE A 107 14.62 2.06 -3.83
N GLN A 108 14.15 1.04 -4.55
CA GLN A 108 14.76 0.63 -5.81
C GLN A 108 14.52 1.66 -6.92
N VAL A 109 13.30 2.20 -7.09
CA VAL A 109 13.05 3.26 -8.08
C VAL A 109 13.71 4.58 -7.71
N TYR A 110 13.87 4.89 -6.41
CA TYR A 110 14.71 6.00 -5.98
C TYR A 110 16.15 5.82 -6.43
N SER A 111 16.69 4.61 -6.27
CA SER A 111 18.07 4.27 -6.62
C SER A 111 18.37 4.38 -8.12
N ILE A 112 17.36 4.25 -9.00
CA ILE A 112 17.52 4.47 -10.45
C ILE A 112 18.04 5.88 -10.75
N GLY A 113 17.59 6.90 -10.01
CA GLY A 113 18.00 8.29 -10.20
C GLY A 113 19.43 8.61 -9.77
N PHE A 114 20.12 7.70 -9.07
CA PHE A 114 21.48 7.91 -8.54
C PHE A 114 22.55 7.08 -9.26
N THR A 115 22.17 6.27 -10.24
CA THR A 115 23.11 5.46 -10.99
C THR A 115 23.11 5.87 -12.46
N GLU A 116 24.29 6.08 -13.03
CA GLU A 116 24.46 6.37 -14.46
C GLU A 116 24.58 5.08 -15.30
N LEU A 117 24.68 3.92 -14.64
CA LEU A 117 24.88 2.62 -15.30
C LEU A 117 23.54 2.05 -15.77
N GLU A 118 23.33 2.04 -17.08
CA GLU A 118 22.12 1.49 -17.71
C GLU A 118 21.80 0.03 -17.31
N PRO A 119 22.78 -0.91 -17.17
CA PRO A 119 22.49 -2.25 -16.67
C PRO A 119 21.92 -2.25 -15.24
N THR A 120 22.40 -1.34 -14.38
CA THR A 120 21.93 -1.19 -13.00
C THR A 120 20.52 -0.61 -12.97
N LYS A 121 20.23 0.43 -13.77
CA LYS A 121 18.87 1.00 -13.89
C LYS A 121 17.86 -0.06 -14.32
N ARG A 122 18.20 -0.85 -15.33
CA ARG A 122 17.33 -1.93 -15.83
C ARG A 122 17.08 -2.99 -14.76
N SER A 123 18.14 -3.45 -14.09
CA SER A 123 17.99 -4.46 -13.03
C SER A 123 17.15 -3.95 -11.84
N LEU A 124 17.29 -2.68 -11.48
CA LEU A 124 16.45 -2.07 -10.44
C LEU A 124 14.99 -1.98 -10.88
N ALA A 125 14.74 -1.52 -12.12
CA ALA A 125 13.40 -1.44 -12.69
C ALA A 125 12.70 -2.81 -12.75
N GLU A 126 13.41 -3.86 -13.19
CA GLU A 126 12.90 -5.23 -13.22
C GLU A 126 12.58 -5.75 -11.82
N LYS A 127 13.50 -5.61 -10.86
CA LYS A 127 13.26 -6.04 -9.46
C LYS A 127 12.10 -5.31 -8.81
N SER A 128 11.92 -4.03 -9.11
CA SER A 128 10.80 -3.24 -8.59
C SER A 128 9.47 -3.68 -9.20
N LYS A 129 9.49 -4.07 -10.48
CA LYS A 129 8.32 -4.61 -11.17
C LYS A 129 7.92 -5.95 -10.58
N ASP A 130 8.87 -6.88 -10.43
CA ASP A 130 8.63 -8.18 -9.81
C ASP A 130 8.04 -8.01 -8.41
N LYS A 131 8.60 -7.09 -7.62
CA LYS A 131 8.09 -6.79 -6.27
C LYS A 131 6.69 -6.18 -6.29
N LEU A 132 6.38 -5.31 -7.26
CA LEU A 132 5.03 -4.76 -7.43
C LEU A 132 4.03 -5.87 -7.76
N ASP A 133 4.40 -6.80 -8.63
CA ASP A 133 3.55 -7.92 -9.03
C ASP A 133 3.25 -8.84 -7.84
N GLU A 134 4.26 -9.14 -7.00
CA GLU A 134 4.08 -9.85 -5.73
C GLU A 134 3.13 -9.10 -4.78
N VAL A 135 3.37 -7.80 -4.56
CA VAL A 135 2.53 -6.98 -3.67
C VAL A 135 1.09 -6.95 -4.14
N VAL A 136 0.82 -6.83 -5.45
CA VAL A 136 -0.55 -6.83 -5.98
C VAL A 136 -1.27 -8.15 -5.67
N VAL A 137 -0.58 -9.28 -5.76
CA VAL A 137 -1.15 -10.60 -5.45
C VAL A 137 -1.45 -10.70 -3.95
N THR A 138 -0.45 -10.45 -3.10
CA THR A 138 -0.63 -10.48 -1.63
C THR A 138 -1.73 -9.53 -1.17
N TYR A 139 -1.80 -8.33 -1.76
CA TYR A 139 -2.85 -7.36 -1.45
C TYR A 139 -4.24 -7.92 -1.74
N ALA A 140 -4.43 -8.53 -2.91
CA ALA A 140 -5.71 -9.11 -3.29
C ALA A 140 -6.12 -10.25 -2.35
N ASP A 141 -5.17 -11.05 -1.88
CA ASP A 141 -5.45 -12.14 -0.93
C ASP A 141 -5.81 -11.60 0.46
N VAL A 142 -5.08 -10.61 0.97
CA VAL A 142 -5.42 -9.91 2.22
C VAL A 142 -6.79 -9.25 2.16
N VAL A 143 -7.16 -8.63 1.03
CA VAL A 143 -8.50 -8.04 0.86
C VAL A 143 -9.59 -9.12 0.93
N LYS A 144 -9.39 -10.30 0.34
CA LYS A 144 -10.36 -11.41 0.44
C LYS A 144 -10.53 -11.87 1.88
N LEU A 145 -9.45 -11.93 2.67
CA LEU A 145 -9.52 -12.24 4.10
C LEU A 145 -10.40 -11.22 4.83
N TYR A 146 -10.18 -9.91 4.60
CA TYR A 146 -11.03 -8.86 5.17
C TYR A 146 -12.50 -8.94 4.72
N GLU A 147 -12.76 -9.33 3.47
CA GLU A 147 -14.13 -9.53 2.98
C GLU A 147 -14.85 -10.68 3.70
N GLY A 148 -14.13 -11.70 4.17
CA GLY A 148 -14.67 -12.78 5.00
C GLY A 148 -15.23 -12.29 6.34
N PHE A 149 -14.68 -11.22 6.90
CA PHE A 149 -15.15 -10.62 8.16
C PHE A 149 -16.35 -9.68 8.00
N ALA A 150 -16.73 -9.35 6.77
CA ALA A 150 -17.83 -8.43 6.48
C ALA A 150 -19.16 -9.14 6.17
N GLN A 151 -19.18 -10.47 6.16
CA GLN A 151 -20.36 -11.33 5.96
C GLN A 151 -21.02 -11.67 7.30
#